data_AF-A0A962JWH3-F1
#
_entry.id   AF-A0A962JWH3-F1
#
_cell.length_a   1.000
_cell.length_b   1.000
_cell.length_c   1.000
_cell.angle_alpha   90.00
_cell.angle_beta   90.00
_cell.angle_gamma   90.00
#
_symmetry.space_group_name_H-M   'P 1'
#
loop_
_entity.id
_entity.type
_entity.pdbx_description
1 polymer ?
#
loop_
_entity_poly.entity_id
_entity_poly.type
_entity_poly.pdbx_seq_one_letter_code
_entity_poly.pdbx_strand_id
1 'polypeptide(L)' 'LQGMDSLLSTVQMPAGIPVATVAIGKTGAKNAGYLAAQILSLKDPELAQRVKAEREQNAESVQAQDRALQESRKS' A
#
# COMPACT_ATOMS: atom_id res chain seq x y z
N LEU A 1 0.59 23.77 -1.03
CA LEU A 1 0.60 23.12 -2.37
C LEU A 1 0.02 21.70 -2.36
N GLN A 2 -0.99 21.37 -1.52
CA GLN A 2 -1.60 20.02 -1.42
C GLN A 2 -0.61 18.81 -1.41
N GLY A 3 0.64 19.03 -0.99
CA GLY A 3 1.70 18.02 -0.96
C GLY A 3 2.42 17.78 -2.29
N MET A 4 2.09 18.48 -3.39
CA MET A 4 2.77 18.34 -4.69
C MET A 4 4.24 18.76 -4.61
N ASP A 5 4.54 19.82 -3.87
CA ASP A 5 5.90 20.26 -3.55
C ASP A 5 6.70 19.18 -2.81
N SER A 6 6.07 18.55 -1.82
CA SER A 6 6.67 17.46 -1.03
C SER A 6 6.87 16.19 -1.87
N LEU A 7 5.95 15.91 -2.80
CA LEU A 7 6.07 14.78 -3.72
C LEU A 7 7.25 15.00 -4.69
N LEU A 8 7.30 16.16 -5.34
CA LEU A 8 8.34 16.46 -6.32
C LEU A 8 9.73 16.56 -5.67
N SER A 9 9.83 17.09 -4.45
CA SER A 9 11.12 17.18 -3.74
C SER A 9 11.69 15.82 -3.31
N THR A 10 10.85 14.78 -3.21
CA THR A 10 11.26 13.44 -2.79
C THR A 10 11.40 12.46 -3.95
N VAL A 11 10.58 12.56 -4.99
CA VAL A 11 10.62 11.63 -6.14
C VAL A 11 11.69 12.00 -7.18
N GLN A 12 12.05 13.28 -7.29
CA GLN A 12 12.98 13.77 -8.32
C GLN A 12 14.46 13.62 -7.92
N MET A 13 14.87 12.39 -7.59
CA MET A 13 16.26 12.11 -7.21
C MET A 13 17.19 12.00 -8.42
N PRO A 14 18.44 12.48 -8.31
CA PRO A 14 19.45 12.30 -9.36
C PRO A 14 19.84 10.83 -9.54
N ALA A 15 20.41 10.51 -10.69
CA ALA A 15 20.91 9.17 -10.98
C ALA A 15 21.94 8.70 -9.93
N GLY A 16 21.81 7.45 -9.47
CA GLY A 16 22.71 6.83 -8.51
C GLY A 16 22.25 6.88 -7.04
N ILE A 17 21.23 7.67 -6.71
CA ILE A 17 20.70 7.78 -5.33
C ILE A 17 19.17 7.61 -5.34
N PRO A 18 18.66 6.38 -5.50
CA PRO A 18 17.22 6.15 -5.60
C PRO A 18 16.50 6.36 -4.26
N VAL A 19 15.28 6.89 -4.31
CA VAL A 19 14.36 6.98 -3.17
C VAL A 19 13.03 6.34 -3.55
N ALA A 20 12.53 5.46 -2.69
CA ALA A 20 11.22 4.83 -2.86
C ALA A 20 10.10 5.76 -2.33
N THR A 21 9.59 6.63 -3.19
CA THR A 21 8.50 7.56 -2.86
C THR A 21 7.13 6.89 -2.99
N VAL A 22 6.23 7.15 -2.03
CA VAL A 22 4.85 6.65 -2.01
C VAL A 22 3.85 7.80 -2.02
N ALA A 23 2.55 7.49 -1.96
CA ALA A 23 1.46 8.49 -2.00
C ALA A 23 1.61 9.61 -0.94
N ILE A 24 0.97 10.75 -1.15
CA ILE A 24 0.96 11.86 -0.18
C ILE A 24 0.06 11.51 1.03
N GLY A 25 0.46 11.96 2.22
CA GLY A 25 -0.38 11.94 3.43
C GLY A 25 -0.55 10.55 4.07
N LYS A 26 -1.71 10.31 4.70
CA LYS A 26 -1.96 9.09 5.51
C LYS A 26 -1.85 7.80 4.70
N THR A 27 -2.34 7.80 3.46
CA THR A 27 -2.21 6.64 2.55
C THR A 27 -0.74 6.34 2.26
N GLY A 28 0.06 7.39 2.08
CA GLY A 28 1.52 7.30 1.98
C GLY A 28 2.16 6.63 3.18
N ALA A 29 1.84 7.11 4.39
CA ALA A 29 2.39 6.55 5.62
C ALA A 29 2.09 5.04 5.77
N LYS A 30 0.85 4.62 5.47
CA LYS A 30 0.48 3.19 5.46
C LYS A 30 1.29 2.42 4.41
N ASN A 31 1.40 2.95 3.20
CA ASN A 31 2.12 2.30 2.10
C ASN A 31 3.63 2.24 2.34
N ALA A 32 4.22 3.23 3.00
CA ALA A 32 5.64 3.22 3.38
C ALA A 32 5.93 2.08 4.37
N GLY A 33 5.12 1.95 5.42
CA GLY A 33 5.24 0.84 6.36
C GLY A 33 5.03 -0.52 5.67
N TYR A 34 4.06 -0.60 4.77
CA TYR A 34 3.77 -1.81 4.02
C TYR A 34 4.89 -2.20 3.03
N LEU A 35 5.49 -1.22 2.35
CA LEU A 35 6.65 -1.43 1.47
C LEU A 35 7.88 -1.87 2.28
N ALA A 36 8.13 -1.23 3.43
CA ALA A 36 9.21 -1.63 4.33
C ALA A 36 9.01 -3.08 4.81
N ALA A 37 7.80 -3.45 5.21
CA ALA A 37 7.47 -4.82 5.62
C ALA A 37 7.73 -5.83 4.49
N GLN A 38 7.37 -5.50 3.24
CA GLN A 38 7.67 -6.36 2.08
C GLN A 38 9.18 -6.54 1.84
N ILE A 39 9.98 -5.48 1.99
CA ILE A 39 11.44 -5.57 1.85
C ILE A 39 12.03 -6.45 2.96
N LEU A 40 11.61 -6.25 4.22
CA LEU A 40 12.08 -7.02 5.37
C LEU A 40 11.67 -8.50 5.29
N SER A 41 10.49 -8.78 4.74
CA SER A 41 9.96 -10.14 4.53
C SER A 41 10.88 -11.02 3.67
N LEU A 42 11.77 -10.45 2.86
CA LEU A 42 12.77 -11.20 2.09
C LEU A 42 13.73 -12.00 2.98
N LYS A 43 13.85 -11.62 4.25
CA LYS A 43 14.71 -12.28 5.25
C LYS A 43 13.96 -12.78 6.49
N ASP A 44 12.66 -12.52 6.59
CA ASP A 44 11.80 -12.92 7.69
C ASP A 44 10.58 -13.69 7.15
N PRO A 45 10.59 -15.04 7.16
CA PRO A 45 9.49 -15.86 6.67
C PRO A 45 8.17 -15.67 7.43
N GLU A 46 8.23 -15.37 8.74
CA GLU A 46 7.03 -15.15 9.55
C GLU A 46 6.38 -13.81 9.18
N LEU A 47 7.18 -12.76 8.97
CA LEU A 47 6.69 -11.50 8.43
C LEU A 47 6.11 -11.68 7.02
N ALA A 48 6.76 -12.48 6.16
CA ALA A 48 6.26 -12.77 4.82
C ALA A 48 4.85 -13.40 4.85
N GLN A 49 4.61 -14.35 5.77
CA GLN A 49 3.29 -14.94 5.97
C GLN A 49 2.27 -13.91 6.44
N ARG A 50 2.64 -13.04 7.40
CA ARG A 50 1.76 -11.97 7.88
C ARG A 50 1.39 -10.98 6.77
N VAL A 51 2.34 -10.57 5.93
CA VAL A 51 2.09 -9.68 4.79
C VAL A 51 1.17 -10.35 3.75
N LYS A 52 1.33 -11.65 3.50
CA LYS A 52 0.46 -12.41 2.58
C LYS A 52 -0.97 -12.50 3.12
N ALA A 53 -1.13 -12.85 4.40
CA ALA A 53 -2.43 -12.95 5.04
C ALA A 53 -3.19 -11.61 5.02
N GLU A 54 -2.49 -10.50 5.23
CA GLU A 54 -3.09 -9.16 5.13
C GLU A 54 -3.61 -8.86 3.72
N ARG A 55 -2.90 -9.28 2.66
CA ARG A 55 -3.40 -9.15 1.27
C ARG A 55 -4.65 -9.98 1.02
N GLU A 56 -4.67 -11.20 1.50
CA GLU A 56 -5.80 -12.12 1.34
C GLU A 56 -7.04 -11.54 2.03
N GLN A 57 -6.89 -11.07 3.27
CA GLN A 57 -7.96 -10.41 4.01
C GLN A 57 -8.52 -9.16 3.29
N ASN A 58 -7.65 -8.35 2.70
CA ASN A 58 -8.08 -7.19 1.92
C ASN A 58 -8.88 -7.59 0.67
N ALA A 59 -8.45 -8.63 -0.04
CA ALA A 59 -9.15 -9.14 -1.20
C ALA A 59 -10.54 -9.70 -0.83
N GLU A 60 -10.62 -10.47 0.26
CA GLU A 60 -11.89 -10.99 0.80
C GLU A 60 -12.85 -9.86 1.18
N SER A 61 -12.34 -8.80 1.82
CA SER A 61 -13.13 -7.62 2.18
C SER A 61 -13.72 -6.92 0.95
N VAL A 62 -12.94 -6.76 -0.12
CA VAL A 62 -13.43 -6.16 -1.38
C VAL A 62 -14.49 -7.04 -2.02
N GLN A 63 -14.29 -8.36 -2.06
CA GLN A 63 -15.29 -9.29 -2.59
C GLN A 63 -16.59 -9.29 -1.77
N ALA A 64 -16.50 -9.18 -0.44
CA ALA A 64 -17.66 -9.07 0.42
C ALA A 64 -18.45 -7.78 0.16
N GLN A 65 -17.74 -6.65 0.01
CA GLN A 65 -18.36 -5.37 -0.33
C GLN A 65 -19.04 -5.39 -1.71
N ASP A 66 -18.42 -6.01 -2.71
CA ASP A 66 -19.04 -6.16 -4.04
C ASP A 66 -20.32 -7.00 -3.96
N ARG A 67 -20.30 -8.17 -3.29
CA ARG A 67 -21.52 -8.99 -3.11
C ARG A 67 -22.67 -8.20 -2.50
N ALA A 68 -22.39 -7.47 -1.41
CA ALA A 68 -23.39 -6.63 -0.75
C ALA A 68 -23.94 -5.54 -1.69
N LEU A 69 -23.07 -4.92 -2.51
CA LEU A 69 -23.49 -3.95 -3.51
C LEU A 69 -24.40 -4.59 -4.57
N GLN A 70 -24.06 -5.77 -5.09
CA GLN A 70 -24.88 -6.46 -6.09
C GLN A 70 -26.26 -6.86 -5.55
N GLU A 71 -26.35 -7.25 -4.28
CA GLU A 71 -27.63 -7.56 -3.62
C GLU A 71 -28.51 -6.31 -3.51
N SER A 72 -27.93 -5.18 -3.09
CA SER A 72 -28.66 -3.91 -2.97
C SER A 72 -29.20 -3.38 -4.30
N ARG A 73 -28.57 -3.72 -5.43
CA ARG A 73 -28.98 -3.30 -6.78
C ARG A 73 -30.06 -4.18 -7.41
N LYS A 74 -30.31 -5.37 -6.84
CA LYS A 74 -31.35 -6.30 -7.29
C LYS A 74 -32.69 -6.10 -6.56
N SER A 75 -32.67 -5.40 -5.42
CA SER A 75 -33.86 -4.93 -4.72
C SER A 75 -34.35 -3.61 -5.31
#